data_AF-A0A2C5Z6M9-F1
#
_entry.id   AF-A0A2C5Z6M9-F1
#
_cell.length_a   1.000
_cell.length_b   1.000
_cell.length_c   1.000
_cell.angle_alpha   90.00
_cell.angle_beta   90.00
_cell.angle_gamma   90.00
#
_symmetry.space_group_name_H-M   'P 1'
#
loop_
_entity.id
_entity.type
_entity.pdbx_description
1 polymer ?
#
loop_
_entity_poly.entity_id
_entity_poly.type
_entity_poly.pdbx_seq_one_letter_code
_entity_poly.pdbx_strand_id
1 'polypeptide(L)'
;MAYAQWIILIIANALNNRDIRVQNATVDWGKFWQGSNRDNEIKPWQVNQIVTAPGTAESVKSCGRSDSSSGTAGSLDLYDGDTRISHIWWNCPWGSKSNEFSALVDDSVRALYHIHVTDHALDAGSLGAIVSAQNSAGIQTLLDAERDASKIVQKDRTKRIKEARDEAKKEITNYKTKKDEEFKKFEAEHGRGNKEAEDEAAKEAEQQIQVIKNAGQKSRDAVVKNLLEAVFDVKPVPPSAA
;
A
#
# COMPACT_ATOMS: atom_id res chain seq x y z
N MET A 1 -16.73 62.36 -1.29
CA MET A 1 -15.41 61.98 -1.84
C MET A 1 -15.45 60.50 -2.20
N ALA A 2 -14.95 60.13 -3.36
CA ALA A 2 -15.15 58.81 -3.97
C ALA A 2 -14.34 57.64 -3.35
N TYR A 3 -13.50 57.92 -2.35
CA TYR A 3 -12.85 56.89 -1.49
C TYR A 3 -13.47 56.79 -0.08
N ALA A 4 -14.65 57.36 0.14
CA ALA A 4 -15.28 57.32 1.46
C ALA A 4 -15.59 55.89 1.93
N GLN A 5 -15.79 54.96 1.00
CA GLN A 5 -16.04 53.54 1.28
C GLN A 5 -14.84 52.69 0.86
N TRP A 6 -14.26 52.00 1.84
CA TRP A 6 -13.12 51.11 1.67
C TRP A 6 -13.09 50.08 2.79
N ILE A 7 -12.44 48.96 2.51
CA ILE A 7 -12.18 47.87 3.44
C ILE A 7 -10.73 47.42 3.36
N ILE A 8 -10.15 47.10 4.51
CA ILE A 8 -8.85 46.40 4.61
C ILE A 8 -9.09 45.13 5.43
N LEU A 9 -9.03 43.97 4.78
CA LEU A 9 -9.10 42.67 5.42
C LEU A 9 -7.68 42.26 5.81
N ILE A 10 -7.46 41.96 7.09
CA ILE A 10 -6.17 41.47 7.59
C ILE A 10 -6.29 39.96 7.87
N ILE A 11 -5.63 39.16 7.06
CA ILE A 11 -5.62 37.70 7.22
C ILE A 11 -4.39 37.35 8.05
N ALA A 12 -4.59 36.87 9.26
CA ALA A 12 -3.51 36.54 10.20
C ALA A 12 -3.42 35.04 10.40
N ASN A 13 -2.34 34.42 9.93
CA ASN A 13 -2.20 32.97 10.03
C ASN A 13 -1.60 32.57 11.38
N ALA A 14 -2.42 32.03 12.28
CA ALA A 14 -2.00 31.48 13.57
C ALA A 14 -1.72 29.96 13.54
N LEU A 15 -1.67 29.34 12.36
CA LEU A 15 -1.23 27.96 12.21
C LEU A 15 0.28 27.86 12.40
N ASN A 16 0.75 26.70 12.88
CA ASN A 16 2.15 26.51 13.24
C ASN A 16 3.06 26.13 12.05
N ASN A 17 2.49 25.55 10.98
CA ASN A 17 3.29 24.90 9.94
C ASN A 17 2.62 24.84 8.56
N ARG A 18 1.50 25.53 8.36
CA ARG A 18 0.75 25.53 7.10
C ARG A 18 0.42 26.94 6.68
N ASP A 19 0.54 27.20 5.38
CA ASP A 19 0.16 28.46 4.78
C ASP A 19 -1.36 28.55 4.60
N ILE A 20 -1.89 29.77 4.65
CA ILE A 20 -3.25 30.06 4.21
C ILE A 20 -3.17 30.79 2.87
N ARG A 21 -3.98 30.35 1.89
CA ARG A 21 -4.02 30.94 0.54
C ARG A 21 -5.34 31.67 0.33
N VAL A 22 -5.27 32.85 -0.26
CA VAL A 22 -6.44 33.57 -0.76
C VAL A 22 -6.78 33.02 -2.15
N GLN A 23 -8.02 32.63 -2.36
CA GLN A 23 -8.51 32.19 -3.67
C GLN A 23 -9.91 32.75 -3.95
N ASN A 24 -10.38 32.59 -5.19
CA ASN A 24 -11.71 32.99 -5.63
C ASN A 24 -12.07 34.45 -5.30
N ALA A 25 -11.08 35.34 -5.28
CA ALA A 25 -11.33 36.75 -5.04
C ALA A 25 -12.20 37.33 -6.16
N THR A 26 -13.25 38.06 -5.76
CA THR A 26 -14.16 38.77 -6.66
C THR A 26 -14.44 40.16 -6.11
N VAL A 27 -14.74 41.09 -7.02
CA VAL A 27 -15.17 42.44 -6.69
C VAL A 27 -16.32 42.79 -7.63
N ASP A 28 -17.54 42.78 -7.10
CA ASP A 28 -18.75 43.14 -7.83
C ASP A 28 -18.83 44.66 -8.02
N TRP A 29 -18.36 45.40 -7.01
CA TRP A 29 -18.32 46.86 -7.01
C TRP A 29 -16.99 47.37 -6.44
N GLY A 30 -16.44 48.39 -7.09
CA GLY A 30 -15.20 49.04 -6.67
C GLY A 30 -13.96 48.48 -7.34
N LYS A 31 -12.85 48.43 -6.59
CA LYS A 31 -11.56 47.90 -7.04
C LYS A 31 -10.71 47.39 -5.86
N PHE A 32 -9.92 46.35 -6.13
CA PHE A 32 -8.81 45.97 -5.25
C PHE A 32 -7.62 46.90 -5.46
N TRP A 33 -6.81 47.10 -4.42
CA TRP A 33 -5.60 47.92 -4.48
C TRP A 33 -4.50 47.41 -3.55
N GLN A 34 -3.27 47.81 -3.80
CA GLN A 34 -2.10 47.39 -3.01
C GLN A 34 -1.24 48.57 -2.51
N GLY A 35 -0.42 48.31 -1.49
CA GLY A 35 0.49 49.30 -0.92
C GLY A 35 -0.25 50.34 -0.08
N SER A 36 0.16 51.60 -0.19
CA SER A 36 -0.42 52.76 0.52
C SER A 36 -1.27 53.67 -0.39
N ASN A 37 -1.18 53.50 -1.71
CA ASN A 37 -1.92 54.31 -2.68
C ASN A 37 -3.10 53.52 -3.27
N ARG A 38 -4.32 54.04 -3.10
CA ARG A 38 -5.56 53.43 -3.60
C ARG A 38 -5.66 53.42 -5.13
N ASP A 39 -4.81 54.15 -5.82
CA ASP A 39 -4.74 54.15 -7.29
C ASP A 39 -3.85 53.06 -7.86
N ASN A 40 -3.10 52.35 -7.00
CA ASN A 40 -2.39 51.13 -7.36
C ASN A 40 -3.39 49.96 -7.42
N GLU A 41 -4.30 50.02 -8.40
CA GLU A 41 -5.31 48.99 -8.63
C GLU A 41 -4.64 47.65 -8.98
N ILE A 42 -5.13 46.58 -8.36
CA ILE A 42 -4.74 45.21 -8.69
C ILE A 42 -5.95 44.42 -9.17
N LYS A 43 -5.69 43.39 -9.97
CA LYS A 43 -6.73 42.50 -10.51
C LYS A 43 -7.00 41.33 -9.56
N PRO A 44 -8.19 40.70 -9.60
CA PRO A 44 -8.51 39.59 -8.71
C PRO A 44 -7.52 38.42 -8.77
N TRP A 45 -6.92 38.13 -9.93
CA TRP A 45 -5.89 37.10 -10.05
C TRP A 45 -4.61 37.42 -9.27
N GLN A 46 -4.29 38.70 -9.05
CA GLN A 46 -3.16 39.12 -8.21
C GLN A 46 -3.52 38.94 -6.73
N VAL A 47 -4.78 39.20 -6.35
CA VAL A 47 -5.28 38.91 -4.99
C VAL A 47 -5.21 37.41 -4.70
N ASN A 48 -5.54 36.57 -5.69
CA ASN A 48 -5.43 35.11 -5.58
C ASN A 48 -3.98 34.58 -5.45
N GLN A 49 -2.97 35.44 -5.55
CA GLN A 49 -1.57 35.08 -5.31
C GLN A 49 -1.14 35.32 -3.86
N ILE A 50 -2.01 35.88 -3.02
CA ILE A 50 -1.69 36.16 -1.62
C ILE A 50 -1.62 34.86 -0.83
N VAL A 51 -0.49 34.67 -0.15
CA VAL A 51 -0.19 33.54 0.73
C VAL A 51 0.25 34.08 2.09
N THR A 52 -0.42 33.65 3.14
CA THR A 52 -0.09 34.02 4.53
C THR A 52 0.64 32.86 5.18
N ALA A 53 1.94 33.01 5.42
CA ALA A 53 2.77 32.00 6.07
C ALA A 53 2.47 31.88 7.58
N PRO A 54 2.80 30.75 8.24
CA PRO A 54 2.67 30.58 9.68
C PRO A 54 3.21 31.77 10.51
N GLY A 55 2.39 32.29 11.41
CA GLY A 55 2.75 33.40 12.30
C GLY A 55 2.82 34.78 11.63
N THR A 56 2.41 34.90 10.37
CA THR A 56 2.43 36.17 9.61
C THR A 56 1.02 36.68 9.31
N ALA A 57 0.92 37.88 8.76
CA ALA A 57 -0.35 38.46 8.32
C ALA A 57 -0.19 39.15 6.96
N GLU A 58 -1.22 39.01 6.13
CA GLU A 58 -1.32 39.67 4.82
C GLU A 58 -2.62 40.45 4.73
N SER A 59 -2.70 41.41 3.80
CA SER A 59 -3.88 42.26 3.65
C SER A 59 -4.51 42.19 2.27
N VAL A 60 -5.83 42.09 2.22
CA VAL A 60 -6.63 42.29 1.01
C VAL A 60 -7.41 43.59 1.17
N LYS A 61 -7.26 44.52 0.22
CA LYS A 61 -7.81 45.86 0.33
C LYS A 61 -8.71 46.17 -0.85
N SER A 62 -9.89 46.71 -0.57
CA SER A 62 -10.84 47.13 -1.60
C SER A 62 -11.41 48.51 -1.31
N CYS A 63 -11.79 49.25 -2.35
CA CYS A 63 -12.41 50.57 -2.21
C CYS A 63 -13.30 50.92 -3.41
N GLY A 64 -14.12 51.97 -3.24
CA GLY A 64 -14.82 52.60 -4.34
C GLY A 64 -13.89 53.19 -5.41
N ARG A 65 -14.43 53.48 -6.59
CA ARG A 65 -13.67 54.10 -7.69
C ARG A 65 -13.83 55.62 -7.65
N SER A 66 -12.74 56.35 -7.85
CA SER A 66 -12.67 57.81 -7.67
C SER A 66 -13.56 58.62 -8.60
N ASP A 67 -13.86 58.06 -9.76
CA ASP A 67 -14.63 58.60 -10.88
C ASP A 67 -16.09 58.14 -10.87
N SER A 68 -16.52 57.40 -9.85
CA SER A 68 -17.86 56.84 -9.74
C SER A 68 -18.40 57.02 -8.32
N SER A 69 -19.70 57.28 -8.19
CA SER A 69 -20.42 57.23 -6.90
C SER A 69 -20.65 55.78 -6.48
N SER A 70 -19.57 55.03 -6.26
CA SER A 70 -19.60 53.61 -5.93
C SER A 70 -18.87 53.29 -4.63
N GLY A 71 -19.39 52.28 -3.93
CA GLY A 71 -18.80 51.68 -2.75
C GLY A 71 -17.89 50.52 -3.13
N THR A 72 -17.70 49.56 -2.23
CA THR A 72 -17.09 48.28 -2.60
C THR A 72 -17.87 47.08 -2.09
N ALA A 73 -18.05 46.09 -2.95
CA ALA A 73 -18.63 44.80 -2.60
C ALA A 73 -17.85 43.69 -3.30
N GLY A 74 -17.68 42.57 -2.62
CA GLY A 74 -16.94 41.43 -3.15
C GLY A 74 -16.81 40.31 -2.15
N SER A 75 -16.08 39.28 -2.56
CA SER A 75 -15.80 38.12 -1.72
C SER A 75 -14.42 37.54 -2.02
N LEU A 76 -13.95 36.70 -1.10
CA LEU A 76 -12.80 35.84 -1.28
C LEU A 76 -12.94 34.60 -0.41
N ASP A 77 -12.19 33.56 -0.74
CA ASP A 77 -12.10 32.35 0.04
C ASP A 77 -10.71 32.19 0.64
N LEU A 78 -10.64 31.59 1.84
CA LEU A 78 -9.40 31.17 2.46
C LEU A 78 -9.24 29.65 2.33
N TYR A 79 -8.05 29.20 1.96
CA TYR A 79 -7.71 27.80 1.73
C TYR A 79 -6.48 27.36 2.52
N ASP A 80 -6.48 26.11 2.98
CA ASP A 80 -5.28 25.38 3.40
C ASP A 80 -5.15 24.14 2.51
N GLY A 81 -4.09 24.13 1.69
CA GLY A 81 -3.99 23.18 0.58
C GLY A 81 -5.19 23.34 -0.38
N ASP A 82 -5.90 22.24 -0.62
CA ASP A 82 -7.11 22.19 -1.46
C ASP A 82 -8.41 22.36 -0.64
N THR A 83 -8.29 22.48 0.68
CA THR A 83 -9.45 22.58 1.57
C THR A 83 -9.84 24.03 1.79
N ARG A 84 -11.08 24.39 1.43
CA ARG A 84 -11.64 25.70 1.72
C ARG A 84 -11.96 25.81 3.21
N ILE A 85 -11.36 26.80 3.87
CA ILE A 85 -11.57 27.11 5.28
C ILE A 85 -12.78 28.02 5.45
N SER A 86 -12.85 29.08 4.64
CA SER A 86 -13.82 30.15 4.84
C SER A 86 -14.26 30.80 3.55
N HIS A 87 -15.51 31.24 3.54
CA HIS A 87 -16.02 32.23 2.61
C HIS A 87 -16.14 33.59 3.32
N ILE A 88 -15.46 34.60 2.78
CA ILE A 88 -15.48 35.97 3.28
C ILE A 88 -16.18 36.85 2.26
N TRP A 89 -17.15 37.62 2.72
CA TRP A 89 -17.93 38.52 1.89
C TRP A 89 -18.09 39.89 2.56
N TRP A 90 -18.08 40.95 1.76
CA TRP A 90 -18.30 42.31 2.24
C TRP A 90 -19.16 43.12 1.28
N ASN A 91 -19.84 44.11 1.84
CA ASN A 91 -20.53 45.16 1.10
C ASN A 91 -20.47 46.49 1.88
N CYS A 92 -19.76 47.46 1.32
CA CYS A 92 -19.63 48.82 1.83
C CYS A 92 -20.21 49.80 0.80
N PRO A 93 -21.55 49.97 0.74
CA PRO A 93 -22.22 50.70 -0.33
C PRO A 93 -22.02 52.21 -0.24
N TRP A 94 -22.04 52.88 -1.39
CA TRP A 94 -21.91 54.34 -1.46
C TRP A 94 -23.12 55.05 -0.85
N GLY A 95 -22.88 56.14 -0.10
CA GLY A 95 -23.95 56.96 0.50
C GLY A 95 -24.64 56.35 1.72
N SER A 96 -24.39 55.08 2.03
CA SER A 96 -24.82 54.44 3.28
C SER A 96 -23.79 54.62 4.38
N LYS A 97 -24.25 54.68 5.63
CA LYS A 97 -23.39 54.52 6.81
C LYS A 97 -23.28 53.08 7.26
N SER A 98 -24.17 52.19 6.81
CA SER A 98 -24.18 50.78 7.18
C SER A 98 -23.36 49.96 6.20
N ASN A 99 -22.40 49.22 6.73
CA ASN A 99 -21.61 48.21 6.02
C ASN A 99 -22.05 46.81 6.44
N GLU A 100 -21.92 45.84 5.53
CA GLU A 100 -22.15 44.43 5.80
C GLU A 100 -20.86 43.64 5.61
N PHE A 101 -20.66 42.65 6.48
CA PHE A 101 -19.50 41.77 6.46
C PHE A 101 -19.90 40.38 6.96
N SER A 102 -19.36 39.35 6.34
CA SER A 102 -19.52 37.96 6.77
C SER A 102 -18.22 37.19 6.54
N ALA A 103 -17.85 36.35 7.52
CA ALA A 103 -16.80 35.36 7.39
C ALA A 103 -17.33 34.04 7.92
N LEU A 104 -17.73 33.15 7.02
CA LEU A 104 -18.32 31.86 7.36
C LEU A 104 -17.26 30.79 7.26
N VAL A 105 -17.07 30.00 8.32
CA VAL A 105 -16.24 28.80 8.28
C VAL A 105 -17.02 27.69 7.59
N ASP A 106 -16.38 26.94 6.70
CA ASP A 106 -17.01 25.79 6.05
C ASP A 106 -17.34 24.71 7.10
N ASP A 107 -18.56 24.17 7.06
CA ASP A 107 -19.04 23.20 8.07
C ASP A 107 -18.16 21.95 8.11
N SER A 108 -17.57 21.57 6.99
CA SER A 108 -16.67 20.42 6.88
C SER A 108 -15.39 20.57 7.71
N VAL A 109 -15.01 21.79 8.06
CA VAL A 109 -13.76 22.09 8.78
C VAL A 109 -13.95 22.92 10.04
N ARG A 110 -15.19 23.23 10.41
CA ARG A 110 -15.54 24.07 11.57
C ARG A 110 -15.03 23.54 12.91
N ALA A 111 -14.77 22.23 13.00
CA ALA A 111 -14.15 21.61 14.18
C ALA A 111 -12.63 21.75 14.23
N LEU A 112 -11.99 22.08 13.10
CA LEU A 112 -10.53 22.15 12.93
C LEU A 112 -10.01 23.58 12.83
N TYR A 113 -10.82 24.48 12.28
CA TYR A 113 -10.48 25.88 12.09
C TYR A 113 -11.50 26.73 12.81
N HIS A 114 -10.98 27.65 13.62
CA HIS A 114 -11.76 28.76 14.14
C HIS A 114 -11.42 30.01 13.34
N ILE A 115 -12.38 30.91 13.17
CA ILE A 115 -12.15 32.22 12.59
C ILE A 115 -12.64 33.23 13.60
N HIS A 116 -11.69 33.99 14.14
CA HIS A 116 -11.99 35.02 15.10
C HIS A 116 -11.95 36.39 14.46
N VAL A 117 -13.12 36.86 14.04
CA VAL A 117 -13.26 38.17 13.40
C VAL A 117 -13.24 39.27 14.45
N THR A 118 -12.30 40.20 14.32
CA THR A 118 -12.17 41.37 15.22
C THR A 118 -12.19 42.66 14.44
N ASP A 119 -12.64 43.71 15.13
CA ASP A 119 -12.85 45.06 14.62
C ASP A 119 -13.81 45.12 13.43
N HIS A 120 -15.08 45.39 13.72
CA HIS A 120 -16.10 45.73 12.75
C HIS A 120 -16.56 47.15 13.02
N ALA A 121 -15.81 48.13 12.54
CA ALA A 121 -16.39 49.46 12.38
C ALA A 121 -17.50 49.36 11.31
N LEU A 122 -18.75 49.28 11.76
CA LEU A 122 -19.94 49.25 10.89
C LEU A 122 -20.20 50.61 10.21
N ASP A 123 -19.49 51.66 10.63
CA ASP A 123 -19.51 52.99 10.06
C ASP A 123 -18.45 53.17 8.95
N ALA A 124 -18.58 54.22 8.14
CA ALA A 124 -17.74 54.49 6.96
C ALA A 124 -16.22 54.37 7.23
N GLY A 125 -15.52 53.54 6.44
CA GLY A 125 -14.08 53.29 6.54
C GLY A 125 -13.69 52.06 7.38
N SER A 126 -14.36 50.93 7.16
CA SER A 126 -14.15 49.71 7.93
C SER A 126 -12.72 49.15 7.80
N LEU A 127 -11.98 49.14 8.91
CA LEU A 127 -10.84 48.25 9.09
C LEU A 127 -11.39 46.88 9.45
N GLY A 128 -10.97 45.86 8.71
CA GLY A 128 -11.61 44.56 8.66
C GLY A 128 -10.90 43.51 9.51
N ALA A 129 -11.74 42.69 10.14
CA ALA A 129 -11.67 41.24 10.18
C ALA A 129 -10.28 40.62 10.19
N ILE A 130 -9.73 40.43 11.39
CA ILE A 130 -8.68 39.44 11.63
C ILE A 130 -9.27 38.05 11.41
N VAL A 131 -8.61 37.16 10.68
CA VAL A 131 -9.04 35.75 10.57
C VAL A 131 -7.91 34.87 11.07
N SER A 132 -7.99 34.45 12.33
CA SER A 132 -7.01 33.56 12.98
C SER A 132 -7.48 32.12 12.96
N ALA A 133 -6.89 31.29 12.09
CA ALA A 133 -7.04 29.84 12.10
C ALA A 133 -6.20 29.21 13.23
N GLN A 134 -6.85 28.70 14.27
CA GLN A 134 -6.18 27.98 15.36
C GLN A 134 -6.42 26.47 15.22
N ASN A 135 -5.36 25.69 15.04
CA ASN A 135 -5.43 24.23 15.17
C ASN A 135 -5.31 23.88 16.67
N SER A 136 -6.34 23.29 17.26
CA SER A 136 -6.35 23.02 18.70
C SER A 136 -5.26 22.01 19.08
N ALA A 137 -4.46 22.33 20.10
CA ALA A 137 -3.30 21.53 20.51
C ALA A 137 -3.63 20.06 20.85
N GLY A 138 -4.87 19.77 21.27
CA GLY A 138 -5.32 18.40 21.55
C GLY A 138 -5.43 17.51 20.30
N ILE A 139 -5.74 18.09 19.15
CA ILE A 139 -5.88 17.33 17.89
C ILE A 139 -4.52 16.90 17.36
N GLN A 140 -3.46 17.67 17.59
CA GLN A 140 -2.09 17.29 17.20
C GLN A 140 -1.65 16.01 17.93
N THR A 141 -1.94 15.91 19.23
CA THR A 141 -1.68 14.70 20.01
C THR A 141 -2.45 13.49 19.47
N LEU A 142 -3.70 13.69 19.04
CA LEU A 142 -4.51 12.62 18.46
C LEU A 142 -3.98 12.17 17.09
N LEU A 143 -3.57 13.11 16.23
CA LEU A 143 -3.01 12.80 14.91
C LEU A 143 -1.67 12.06 15.00
N ASP A 144 -0.81 12.44 15.94
CA ASP A 144 0.46 11.75 16.16
C ASP A 144 0.24 10.35 16.76
N ALA A 145 -0.72 10.21 17.67
CA ALA A 145 -1.14 8.91 18.20
C ALA A 145 -1.68 7.98 17.10
N GLU A 146 -2.49 8.49 16.16
CA GLU A 146 -3.02 7.72 15.03
C GLU A 146 -1.90 7.23 14.10
N ARG A 147 -0.96 8.11 13.77
CA ARG A 147 0.18 7.78 12.91
C ARG A 147 1.05 6.69 13.54
N ASP A 148 1.30 6.75 14.84
CA ASP A 148 2.13 5.76 15.53
C ASP A 148 1.40 4.42 15.70
N ALA A 149 0.10 4.44 16.00
CA ALA A 149 -0.72 3.22 16.01
C ALA A 149 -0.70 2.52 14.65
N SER A 150 -0.87 3.27 13.55
CA SER A 150 -0.84 2.71 12.19
C SER A 150 0.50 2.05 11.86
N LYS A 151 1.63 2.67 12.25
CA LYS A 151 2.97 2.08 12.09
C LYS A 151 3.13 0.77 12.86
N ILE A 152 2.61 0.70 14.10
CA ILE A 152 2.69 -0.50 14.93
C ILE A 152 1.93 -1.66 14.28
N VAL A 153 0.71 -1.41 13.80
CA VAL A 153 -0.13 -2.42 13.13
C VAL A 153 0.55 -2.96 11.87
N GLN A 154 1.14 -2.09 11.05
CA GLN A 154 1.88 -2.51 9.85
C GLN A 154 3.13 -3.35 10.18
N LYS A 155 3.88 -2.96 11.21
CA LYS A 155 5.03 -3.73 11.69
C LYS A 155 4.63 -5.10 12.23
N ASP A 156 3.54 -5.19 13.01
CA ASP A 156 3.08 -6.47 13.54
C ASP A 156 2.58 -7.40 12.43
N ARG A 157 1.83 -6.86 11.45
CA ARG A 157 1.37 -7.62 10.27
C ARG A 157 2.54 -8.21 9.48
N THR A 158 3.55 -7.39 9.18
CA THR A 158 4.72 -7.84 8.42
C THR A 158 5.56 -8.86 9.21
N LYS A 159 5.69 -8.68 10.53
CA LYS A 159 6.36 -9.63 11.42
C LYS A 159 5.66 -11.00 11.43
N ARG A 160 4.34 -11.06 11.65
CA ARG A 160 3.58 -12.31 11.66
C ARG A 160 3.66 -13.07 10.33
N ILE A 161 3.59 -12.36 9.20
CA ILE A 161 3.73 -12.97 7.87
C ILE A 161 5.13 -13.57 7.68
N LYS A 162 6.16 -12.87 8.16
CA LYS A 162 7.55 -13.36 8.08
C LYS A 162 7.74 -14.61 8.94
N GLU A 163 7.29 -14.57 10.20
CA GLU A 163 7.37 -15.70 11.13
C GLU A 163 6.64 -16.93 10.58
N ALA A 164 5.42 -16.78 10.06
CA ALA A 164 4.67 -17.88 9.45
C ALA A 164 5.39 -18.48 8.21
N ARG A 165 6.04 -17.65 7.40
CA ARG A 165 6.83 -18.13 6.25
C ARG A 165 8.10 -18.88 6.69
N ASP A 166 8.77 -18.40 7.73
CA ASP A 166 9.98 -19.02 8.24
C ASP A 166 9.66 -20.35 8.96
N GLU A 167 8.56 -20.42 9.70
CA GLU A 167 8.04 -21.66 10.31
C GLU A 167 7.69 -22.70 9.23
N ALA A 168 6.92 -22.31 8.21
CA ALA A 168 6.54 -23.21 7.11
C ALA A 168 7.76 -23.74 6.35
N LYS A 169 8.78 -22.89 6.10
CA LYS A 169 10.05 -23.33 5.49
C LYS A 169 10.78 -24.36 6.36
N LYS A 170 10.78 -24.14 7.68
CA LYS A 170 11.41 -25.07 8.63
C LYS A 170 10.69 -26.42 8.66
N GLU A 171 9.36 -26.42 8.65
CA GLU A 171 8.55 -27.65 8.57
C GLU A 171 8.78 -28.41 7.26
N ILE A 172 8.79 -27.73 6.12
CA ILE A 172 9.08 -28.36 4.81
C ILE A 172 10.48 -28.99 4.81
N THR A 173 11.47 -28.29 5.37
CA THR A 173 12.85 -28.80 5.43
C THR A 173 12.92 -30.03 6.33
N ASN A 174 12.30 -29.98 7.51
CA ASN A 174 12.23 -31.13 8.42
C ASN A 174 11.50 -32.32 7.79
N TYR A 175 10.43 -32.09 7.04
CA TYR A 175 9.70 -33.15 6.34
C TYR A 175 10.55 -33.79 5.24
N LYS A 176 11.26 -32.98 4.45
CA LYS A 176 12.21 -33.49 3.44
C LYS A 176 13.31 -34.32 4.06
N THR A 177 13.97 -33.82 5.11
CA THR A 177 15.03 -34.56 5.81
C THR A 177 14.51 -35.89 6.36
N LYS A 178 13.33 -35.89 7.01
CA LYS A 178 12.71 -37.14 7.49
C LYS A 178 12.40 -38.11 6.36
N LYS A 179 11.87 -37.62 5.23
CA LYS A 179 11.56 -38.48 4.08
C LYS A 179 12.81 -39.03 3.40
N ASP A 180 13.87 -38.25 3.31
CA ASP A 180 15.16 -38.70 2.78
C ASP A 180 15.82 -39.74 3.72
N GLU A 181 15.70 -39.56 5.05
CA GLU A 181 16.15 -40.55 6.03
C GLU A 181 15.34 -41.85 5.98
N GLU A 182 14.00 -41.76 5.89
CA GLU A 182 13.12 -42.91 5.68
C GLU A 182 13.46 -43.64 4.37
N PHE A 183 13.68 -42.90 3.29
CA PHE A 183 14.03 -43.47 1.98
C PHE A 183 15.38 -44.19 2.04
N LYS A 184 16.41 -43.60 2.65
CA LYS A 184 17.72 -44.25 2.83
C LYS A 184 17.64 -45.51 3.68
N LYS A 185 16.84 -45.51 4.75
CA LYS A 185 16.60 -46.73 5.56
C LYS A 185 15.90 -47.80 4.75
N PHE A 186 14.86 -47.41 4.00
CA PHE A 186 14.14 -48.31 3.12
C PHE A 186 15.06 -48.93 2.06
N GLU A 187 15.91 -48.12 1.40
CA GLU A 187 16.92 -48.62 0.46
C GLU A 187 17.93 -49.56 1.12
N ALA A 188 18.38 -49.28 2.34
CA ALA A 188 19.32 -50.15 3.05
C ALA A 188 18.68 -51.49 3.46
N GLU A 189 17.42 -51.49 3.88
CA GLU A 189 16.67 -52.68 4.31
C GLU A 189 16.17 -53.52 3.12
N HIS A 190 15.68 -52.87 2.06
CA HIS A 190 15.08 -53.54 0.90
C HIS A 190 16.06 -53.73 -0.26
N GLY A 191 17.19 -53.02 -0.28
CA GLY A 191 18.25 -53.21 -1.28
C GLY A 191 19.02 -54.53 -1.13
N ARG A 192 18.78 -55.30 -0.05
CA ARG A 192 19.35 -56.64 0.15
C ARG A 192 18.51 -57.78 -0.41
N GLY A 193 17.26 -57.52 -0.82
CA GLY A 193 16.30 -58.57 -1.17
C GLY A 193 16.72 -59.50 -2.31
N ASN A 194 17.59 -59.06 -3.22
CA ASN A 194 18.05 -59.92 -4.31
C ASN A 194 19.26 -60.79 -3.93
N LYS A 195 20.05 -60.40 -2.92
CA LYS A 195 21.34 -61.05 -2.67
C LYS A 195 21.20 -62.35 -1.89
N GLU A 196 20.32 -62.37 -0.89
CA GLU A 196 20.00 -63.60 -0.15
C GLU A 196 19.23 -64.60 -1.02
N ALA A 197 18.30 -64.13 -1.85
CA ALA A 197 17.59 -64.97 -2.81
C ALA A 197 18.52 -65.54 -3.91
N GLU A 198 19.47 -64.72 -4.41
CA GLU A 198 20.51 -65.19 -5.35
C GLU A 198 21.45 -66.22 -4.71
N ASP A 199 21.90 -65.99 -3.47
CA ASP A 199 22.80 -66.90 -2.75
C ASP A 199 22.12 -68.24 -2.40
N GLU A 200 20.83 -68.22 -2.06
CA GLU A 200 20.05 -69.43 -1.78
C GLU A 200 19.74 -70.22 -3.07
N ALA A 201 19.32 -69.53 -4.14
CA ALA A 201 19.12 -70.16 -5.45
C ALA A 201 20.42 -70.76 -6.01
N ALA A 202 21.57 -70.11 -5.81
CA ALA A 202 22.87 -70.62 -6.22
C ALA A 202 23.25 -71.92 -5.48
N LYS A 203 23.01 -71.99 -4.16
CA LYS A 203 23.25 -73.21 -3.36
C LYS A 203 22.36 -74.37 -3.80
N GLU A 204 21.06 -74.10 -4.03
CA GLU A 204 20.14 -75.14 -4.51
C GLU A 204 20.53 -75.64 -5.91
N ALA A 205 20.94 -74.74 -6.81
CA ALA A 205 21.42 -75.12 -8.14
C ALA A 205 22.67 -76.02 -8.07
N GLU A 206 23.64 -75.70 -7.21
CA GLU A 206 24.82 -76.55 -6.99
C GLU A 206 24.46 -77.94 -6.45
N GLN A 207 23.51 -78.01 -5.51
CA GLN A 207 23.01 -79.29 -4.99
C GLN A 207 22.34 -80.12 -6.08
N GLN A 208 21.49 -79.51 -6.92
CA GLN A 208 20.85 -80.23 -8.03
C GLN A 208 21.88 -80.69 -9.08
N ILE A 209 22.91 -79.89 -9.38
CA ILE A 209 24.00 -80.29 -10.26
C ILE A 209 24.73 -81.53 -9.70
N GLN A 210 24.95 -81.59 -8.38
CA GLN A 210 25.55 -82.76 -7.73
C GLN A 210 24.66 -84.01 -7.83
N VAL A 211 23.35 -83.86 -7.61
CA VAL A 211 22.38 -84.97 -7.76
C VAL A 211 22.38 -85.48 -9.20
N ILE A 212 22.35 -84.59 -10.19
CA ILE A 212 22.39 -84.95 -11.62
C ILE A 212 23.71 -85.66 -11.97
N LYS A 213 24.85 -85.18 -11.46
CA LYS A 213 26.15 -85.86 -11.67
C LYS A 213 26.16 -87.27 -11.08
N ASN A 214 25.66 -87.44 -9.86
CA ASN A 214 25.60 -88.74 -9.18
C ASN A 214 24.60 -89.69 -9.87
N ALA A 215 23.44 -89.19 -10.28
CA ALA A 215 22.47 -89.94 -11.06
C ALA A 215 23.04 -90.37 -12.41
N GLY A 216 23.73 -89.47 -13.10
CA GLY A 216 24.41 -89.74 -14.37
C GLY A 216 25.55 -90.76 -14.25
N GLN A 217 26.28 -90.80 -13.13
CA GLN A 217 27.26 -91.84 -12.87
C GLN A 217 26.60 -93.21 -12.65
N LYS A 218 25.54 -93.29 -11.85
CA LYS A 218 24.82 -94.55 -11.58
C LYS A 218 24.13 -95.12 -12.82
N SER A 219 23.58 -94.25 -13.67
CA SER A 219 22.92 -94.68 -14.91
C SER A 219 23.91 -94.99 -16.04
N ARG A 220 25.19 -94.62 -15.91
CA ARG A 220 26.23 -94.87 -16.91
C ARG A 220 26.38 -96.37 -17.22
N ASP A 221 26.44 -97.20 -16.18
CA ASP A 221 26.61 -98.65 -16.34
C ASP A 221 25.37 -99.29 -16.99
N ALA A 222 24.17 -98.81 -16.62
CA ALA A 222 22.92 -99.27 -17.21
C ALA A 222 22.79 -98.88 -18.69
N VAL A 223 23.18 -97.65 -19.06
CA VAL A 223 23.17 -97.17 -20.44
C VAL A 223 24.21 -97.91 -21.28
N VAL A 224 25.41 -98.15 -20.74
CA VAL A 224 26.45 -98.96 -21.40
C VAL A 224 25.95 -100.37 -21.64
N LYS A 225 25.27 -100.99 -20.66
CA LYS A 225 24.65 -102.31 -20.83
C LYS A 225 23.57 -102.32 -21.90
N ASN A 226 22.66 -101.34 -21.90
CA ASN A 226 21.60 -101.24 -22.91
C ASN A 226 22.16 -100.99 -24.33
N LEU A 227 23.23 -100.20 -24.46
CA LEU A 227 23.94 -100.02 -25.74
C LEU A 227 24.61 -101.32 -26.20
N LEU A 228 25.26 -102.05 -25.29
CA LEU A 228 25.84 -103.37 -25.60
C LEU A 228 24.76 -104.37 -26.01
N GLU A 229 23.66 -104.47 -25.26
CA GLU A 229 22.52 -105.33 -25.63
C GLU A 229 21.95 -104.94 -27.00
N ALA A 230 21.73 -103.65 -27.28
CA ALA A 230 21.22 -103.21 -28.58
C ALA A 230 22.19 -103.49 -29.76
N VAL A 231 23.50 -103.50 -29.52
CA VAL A 231 24.51 -103.83 -30.54
C VAL A 231 24.66 -105.35 -30.72
N PHE A 232 24.46 -106.15 -29.67
CA PHE A 232 24.55 -107.61 -29.73
C PHE A 232 23.24 -108.30 -30.13
N ASP A 233 22.09 -107.68 -29.88
CA ASP A 233 20.76 -108.17 -30.23
C ASP A 233 20.31 -107.61 -31.58
N VAL A 234 21.16 -107.77 -32.60
CA VAL A 234 20.81 -107.48 -33.98
C VAL A 234 19.72 -108.47 -34.37
N LYS A 235 18.48 -107.99 -34.51
CA LYS A 235 17.39 -108.72 -35.19
C LYS A 235 17.46 -108.35 -36.68
N PRO A 236 18.15 -109.14 -37.51
CA PRO A 236 18.18 -108.86 -38.93
C PRO A 236 16.79 -109.20 -39.46
N VAL A 237 16.04 -108.19 -39.90
CA VAL A 237 14.84 -108.42 -40.71
C VAL A 237 15.36 -108.72 -42.12
N PRO A 238 15.21 -109.95 -42.63
CA PRO A 238 15.58 -110.22 -44.01
C PRO A 238 14.70 -109.36 -44.93
N PRO A 239 15.25 -108.73 -45.97
CA PRO A 239 14.42 -108.06 -46.95
C PRO A 239 13.49 -109.10 -47.60
N SER A 240 12.18 -108.88 -47.49
CA SER A 240 11.19 -109.65 -48.27
C SER A 240 11.49 -109.41 -49.76
N ALA A 241 11.76 -110.49 -50.48
CA ALA A 241 11.97 -110.49 -51.92
C ALA A 241 10.63 -110.53 -52.68
N ALA A 242 10.57 -109.74 -53.76
CA ALA A 242 9.60 -109.68 -54.86
C ALA A 242 8.14 -109.31 -54.53
#